data_AF-T1D178-F1
#
_entry.id   AF-T1D178-F1
#
_cell.length_a   1.000
_cell.length_b   1.000
_cell.length_c   1.000
_cell.angle_alpha   90.00
_cell.angle_beta   90.00
_cell.angle_gamma   90.00
#
_symmetry.space_group_name_H-M   'P 1'
#
loop_
_entity.id
_entity.type
_entity.pdbx_description
1 polymer ?
#
loop_
_entity_poly.entity_id
_entity_poly.type
_entity_poly.pdbx_seq_one_letter_code
_entity_poly.pdbx_strand_id
1 'polypeptide(L)'
;VYDIVKNEGWVNVGTDHDTAAFAVESIRRWWLMRGKEIYPDCMEIVITADGGGSNGYRARLWKTELQALSNEIGRSLRVSHFPPG
;
A
#
# COMPACT_ATOMS: atom_id res chain seq x y z
N VAL A 1 -0.79 -6.71 -3.72
CA VAL A 1 -1.94 -6.07 -3.03
C VAL A 1 -3.12 -7.00 -3.16
N TYR A 2 -3.83 -7.29 -2.07
CA TYR A 2 -5.02 -8.12 -2.09
C TYR A 2 -6.23 -7.26 -1.71
N ASP A 3 -7.21 -7.18 -2.59
CA ASP A 3 -8.47 -6.49 -2.34
C ASP A 3 -9.46 -7.47 -1.71
N ILE A 4 -9.78 -7.25 -0.44
CA ILE A 4 -10.68 -8.11 0.34
C ILE A 4 -12.13 -8.01 -0.15
N VAL A 5 -12.56 -6.84 -0.61
CA VAL A 5 -13.96 -6.61 -1.03
C VAL A 5 -14.24 -7.30 -2.35
N LYS A 6 -13.28 -7.26 -3.27
CA LYS A 6 -13.39 -7.92 -4.59
C LYS A 6 -12.84 -9.34 -4.62
N ASN A 7 -12.14 -9.79 -3.57
CA ASN A 7 -11.43 -11.06 -3.53
C ASN A 7 -10.45 -11.20 -4.71
N GLU A 8 -9.72 -10.12 -5.03
CA GLU A 8 -8.82 -10.04 -6.18
C GLU A 8 -7.37 -9.77 -5.73
N GLY A 9 -6.44 -10.49 -6.34
CA GLY A 9 -5.00 -10.30 -6.12
C GLY A 9 -4.36 -9.46 -7.23
N TRP A 10 -3.59 -8.46 -6.84
CA TRP A 10 -2.68 -7.71 -7.70
C TRP A 10 -1.23 -8.03 -7.36
N VAL A 11 -0.48 -8.48 -8.36
CA VAL A 11 0.95 -8.80 -8.22
C VAL A 11 1.76 -7.78 -8.99
N ASN A 12 2.74 -7.17 -8.30
CA ASN A 12 3.76 -6.35 -8.93
C ASN A 12 5.07 -7.12 -8.89
N VAL A 13 5.70 -7.35 -10.04
CA VAL A 13 6.98 -8.07 -10.15
C VAL A 13 8.06 -7.05 -10.46
N GLY A 14 9.04 -6.94 -9.57
CA GLY A 14 10.25 -6.15 -9.77
C GLY A 14 11.48 -6.99 -9.50
N THR A 15 12.61 -6.58 -10.04
CA THR A 15 13.93 -7.19 -9.80
C THR A 15 14.65 -6.58 -8.59
N ASP A 16 13.99 -5.65 -7.89
CA ASP A 16 14.55 -4.90 -6.77
C ASP A 16 14.33 -5.64 -5.43
N HIS A 17 15.18 -5.35 -4.45
CA HIS A 17 15.10 -5.94 -3.11
C HIS A 17 13.78 -5.59 -2.40
N ASP A 18 13.44 -6.35 -1.35
CA ASP A 18 12.32 -6.08 -0.43
C ASP A 18 12.53 -4.74 0.30
N THR A 19 12.18 -3.65 -0.38
CA THR A 19 12.35 -2.27 0.08
C THR A 19 10.99 -1.63 0.31
N ALA A 20 10.93 -0.68 1.26
CA ALA A 20 9.72 0.08 1.51
C ALA A 20 9.21 0.82 0.25
N ALA A 21 10.12 1.28 -0.60
CA ALA A 21 9.78 1.91 -1.89
C ALA A 21 9.07 0.91 -2.82
N PHE A 22 9.54 -0.33 -2.92
CA PHE A 22 8.90 -1.36 -3.73
C PHE A 22 7.49 -1.72 -3.21
N ALA A 23 7.34 -1.82 -1.89
CA ALA A 23 6.04 -2.08 -1.26
C ALA A 23 5.04 -0.95 -1.57
N VAL A 24 5.44 0.32 -1.44
CA VAL A 24 4.57 1.46 -1.76
C VAL A 24 4.31 1.58 -3.26
N GLU A 25 5.29 1.32 -4.12
CA GLU A 25 5.10 1.30 -5.58
C GLU A 25 4.05 0.26 -6.00
N SER A 26 4.00 -0.88 -5.32
CA SER A 26 2.99 -1.91 -5.56
C SER A 26 1.57 -1.41 -5.22
N ILE A 27 1.43 -0.60 -4.17
CA ILE A 27 0.16 0.04 -3.80
C ILE A 27 -0.21 1.13 -4.79
N ARG A 28 0.75 1.99 -5.16
CA ARG A 28 0.59 3.05 -6.16
C ARG A 28 0.05 2.50 -7.48
N ARG A 29 0.72 1.46 -8.00
CA ARG A 29 0.34 0.78 -9.24
C ARG A 29 -1.06 0.22 -9.19
N TRP A 30 -1.39 -0.50 -8.12
CA TRP A 30 -2.74 -1.04 -7.92
C TRP A 30 -3.80 0.07 -7.94
N TRP A 31 -3.57 1.18 -7.21
CA TRP A 31 -4.52 2.28 -7.17
C TRP A 31 -4.72 2.93 -8.54
N LEU A 32 -3.63 3.24 -9.25
CA LEU A 32 -3.68 3.94 -10.53
C LEU A 32 -4.29 3.11 -11.66
N MET A 33 -4.10 1.79 -11.63
CA MET A 33 -4.59 0.87 -12.68
C MET A 33 -5.97 0.29 -12.41
N ARG A 34 -6.37 0.14 -11.14
CA ARG A 34 -7.63 -0.52 -10.77
C ARG A 34 -8.38 0.19 -9.66
N GLY A 35 -7.70 0.50 -8.56
CA GLY A 35 -8.34 1.01 -7.35
C GLY A 35 -9.20 2.26 -7.58
N LYS A 36 -8.70 3.24 -8.35
CA LYS A 36 -9.44 4.48 -8.64
C LYS A 36 -10.70 4.27 -9.48
N GLU A 37 -10.71 3.25 -10.35
CA GLU A 37 -11.85 2.94 -11.23
C GLU A 37 -12.92 2.15 -10.48
N ILE A 38 -12.48 1.23 -9.60
CA ILE A 38 -13.36 0.41 -8.78
C ILE A 38 -13.96 1.23 -7.64
N TYR A 39 -13.21 2.18 -7.08
CA TYR A 39 -13.60 3.00 -5.93
C TYR A 39 -13.42 4.51 -6.20
N PRO A 40 -14.21 5.12 -7.11
CA PRO A 40 -14.01 6.51 -7.53
C PRO A 40 -14.20 7.53 -6.40
N ASP A 41 -15.13 7.25 -5.48
CA ASP A 41 -15.48 8.15 -4.36
C ASP A 41 -14.73 7.84 -3.06
N CYS A 42 -13.75 6.93 -3.12
CA CYS A 42 -12.99 6.53 -1.94
C CYS A 42 -12.11 7.67 -1.42
N MET A 43 -12.33 8.10 -0.17
CA MET A 43 -11.55 9.16 0.48
C MET A 43 -10.37 8.63 1.32
N GLU A 44 -10.43 7.37 1.75
CA GLU A 44 -9.44 6.73 2.61
C GLU A 44 -9.17 5.30 2.17
N ILE A 45 -7.90 4.93 2.04
CA ILE A 45 -7.46 3.56 1.77
C ILE A 45 -6.90 2.96 3.06
N VAL A 46 -7.47 1.84 3.49
CA VAL A 46 -6.99 1.07 4.64
C VAL A 46 -6.06 -0.04 4.16
N ILE A 47 -4.81 0.00 4.60
CA ILE A 47 -3.77 -0.98 4.30
C ILE A 47 -3.57 -1.85 5.54
N THR A 48 -3.76 -3.14 5.38
CA THR A 48 -3.41 -4.12 6.41
C THR A 48 -2.07 -4.75 6.04
N ALA A 49 -1.08 -4.63 6.92
CA ALA A 49 0.28 -5.11 6.69
C ALA A 49 0.74 -6.04 7.83
N ASP A 50 1.59 -7.01 7.52
CA ASP A 50 2.21 -7.90 8.50
C ASP A 50 3.28 -7.21 9.35
N GLY A 51 3.81 -6.07 8.90
CA GLY A 51 4.77 -5.27 9.66
C GLY A 51 6.18 -5.81 9.62
N GLY A 52 6.47 -6.73 8.70
CA GLY A 52 7.80 -7.26 8.43
C GLY A 52 8.55 -6.45 7.37
N GLY A 53 9.88 -6.55 7.39
CA GLY A 53 10.75 -6.06 6.32
C GLY A 53 10.41 -4.65 5.82
N SER A 54 10.01 -4.56 4.56
CA SER A 54 9.71 -3.33 3.83
C SER A 54 8.50 -2.53 4.32
N ASN A 55 7.54 -3.16 4.99
CA ASN A 55 6.30 -2.51 5.45
C ASN A 55 6.27 -2.30 6.98
N GLY A 56 7.41 -2.48 7.65
CA GLY A 56 7.51 -2.43 9.10
C GLY A 56 7.14 -1.07 9.71
N TYR A 57 6.38 -1.08 10.80
CA TYR A 57 5.89 0.15 11.46
C TYR A 57 7.01 1.06 12.00
N ARG A 58 8.23 0.54 12.19
CA ARG A 58 9.43 1.31 12.59
C ARG A 58 10.21 1.86 11.40
N ALA A 59 9.98 1.34 10.19
CA ALA A 59 10.70 1.78 9.00
C ALA A 59 10.30 3.22 8.64
N ARG A 60 11.27 4.14 8.69
CA ARG A 60 11.03 5.54 8.32
C ARG A 60 10.68 5.67 6.84
N LEU A 61 11.39 4.94 5.97
CA LEU A 61 11.19 4.97 4.54
C LEU A 61 9.75 4.55 4.16
N TRP A 62 9.20 3.54 4.83
CA TRP A 62 7.80 3.12 4.67
C TRP A 62 6.83 4.28 4.92
N LYS A 63 7.01 5.00 6.03
CA LYS A 63 6.15 6.14 6.37
C LYS A 63 6.30 7.29 5.38
N THR A 64 7.52 7.62 4.96
CA THR A 64 7.75 8.72 4.03
C THR A 64 7.22 8.41 2.64
N GLU A 65 7.40 7.18 2.15
CA GLU A 65 6.86 6.74 0.86
C GLU A 65 5.33 6.71 0.87
N LEU A 66 4.71 6.21 1.95
CA LEU A 66 3.25 6.27 2.10
C LEU A 66 2.72 7.70 2.14
N GLN A 67 3.41 8.60 2.84
CA GLN A 67 3.00 10.01 2.86
C GLN A 67 3.12 10.63 1.46
N ALA A 68 4.20 10.35 0.74
CA ALA A 68 4.37 10.80 -0.64
C ALA A 68 3.25 10.28 -1.54
N LEU A 69 2.92 8.98 -1.43
CA LEU A 69 1.80 8.38 -2.15
C LEU A 69 0.46 9.03 -1.79
N SER A 70 0.18 9.25 -0.50
CA SER A 70 -1.05 9.90 -0.03
C SER A 70 -1.22 11.29 -0.64
N ASN A 71 -0.13 12.07 -0.69
CA ASN A 71 -0.10 13.39 -1.33
C ASN A 71 -0.33 13.30 -2.85
N GLU A 72 0.27 12.30 -3.51
CA GLU A 72 0.14 12.07 -4.95
C GLU A 72 -1.30 11.74 -5.36
N ILE A 73 -1.97 10.84 -4.63
CA ILE A 73 -3.31 10.35 -4.99
C ILE A 73 -4.44 11.15 -4.36
N GLY A 74 -4.13 12.09 -3.45
CA GLY A 74 -5.10 12.91 -2.73
C GLY A 74 -6.02 12.13 -1.78
N ARG A 75 -5.61 10.92 -1.35
CA ARG A 75 -6.38 10.06 -0.44
C ARG A 75 -5.64 9.83 0.87
N SER A 76 -6.37 9.78 1.97
CA SER A 76 -5.79 9.41 3.26
C SER A 76 -5.40 7.93 3.24
N LEU A 77 -4.21 7.62 3.75
CA LEU A 77 -3.75 6.24 3.92
C LEU A 77 -3.76 5.90 5.41
N ARG A 78 -4.52 4.87 5.79
CA ARG A 78 -4.51 4.31 7.13
C ARG A 78 -3.81 2.96 7.09
N VAL A 79 -2.82 2.76 7.95
CA VAL A 79 -2.10 1.49 8.03
C VAL A 79 -2.40 0.81 9.35
N SER A 80 -2.80 -0.46 9.30
CA SER A 80 -2.94 -1.34 10.45
C SER A 80 -1.94 -2.49 10.32
N HIS A 81 -1.16 -2.71 11.36
CA HIS A 81 -0.23 -3.83 11.44
C HIS A 81 -0.85 -4.96 12.27
N PHE A 82 -0.67 -6.20 11.84
CA PHE A 82 -1.06 -7.35 12.65
C PHE A 82 -0.29 -7.36 13.98
N PRO A 83 -0.92 -7.82 15.08
CA PRO A 83 -0.25 -7.91 16.36
C PRO A 83 0.96 -8.84 16.28
N PRO A 84 2.03 -8.58 17.06
CA PRO A 84 3.14 -9.52 17.18
C PRO A 84 2.61 -10.84 17.75
N GLY A 85 2.96 -11.96 17.09
CA GLY A 85 2.60 -13.31 17.51
C GLY A 85 3.34 -13.79 18.75
#